data_AF-A0AAV1M3Y2-F1
#
_entry.id   AF-A0AAV1M3Y2-F1
#
_cell.length_a   1.000
_cell.length_b   1.000
_cell.length_c   1.000
_cell.angle_alpha   90.00
_cell.angle_beta   90.00
_cell.angle_gamma   90.00
#
_symmetry.space_group_name_H-M   'P 1'
#
loop_
_entity.id
_entity.type
_entity.pdbx_description
1 polymer ?
#
loop_
_entity_poly.entity_id
_entity_poly.type
_entity_poly.pdbx_seq_one_letter_code
_entity_poly.pdbx_strand_id
1 'polypeptide(L)'
;MCLIKVLNLFHFLAESSGWISEVDIVVCTAGRLVEHLQNTEGFSLRHLKFLVIDEADRIMDNIQNDWLYHMDRHIRLEHNLVTSKVPPLNWNSISDQKSLPQKLLFSATLSPDPELLEQWGLYQPKLFSAAPISDFEGEHLIKKYTTPDELIEQFVTCSAEEKPLILFHLLVEKKWDKVLCFTNSAQSAHRLTVLLNEWGKEKLKVVELSSALDRTSRESVFKKFTQSEVNV
;
A
#
# COMPACT_ATOMS: atom_id res chain seq x y z
N MET A 1 0.39 4.15 2.60
CA MET A 1 -0.08 4.25 4.01
C MET A 1 -0.85 2.98 4.25
N CYS A 2 -0.19 1.94 4.77
CA CYS A 2 -0.68 0.58 4.64
C CYS A 2 -2.01 0.41 5.38
N LEU A 3 -3.01 -0.16 4.69
CA LEU A 3 -4.40 -0.15 5.11
C LEU A 3 -4.81 -1.55 5.56
N ILE A 4 -4.60 -1.88 6.83
CA ILE A 4 -5.15 -3.11 7.39
C ILE A 4 -6.65 -2.89 7.62
N LYS A 5 -7.49 -3.58 6.84
CA LYS A 5 -8.92 -3.71 7.16
C LYS A 5 -9.14 -4.99 7.95
N VAL A 6 -9.44 -4.83 9.23
CA VAL A 6 -10.02 -5.88 10.07
C VAL A 6 -11.53 -5.79 9.96
N LEU A 7 -12.17 -6.86 9.47
CA LEU A 7 -13.62 -7.00 9.58
C LEU A 7 -14.00 -7.81 10.83
N ASN A 8 -14.86 -7.20 11.66
CA ASN A 8 -15.32 -7.55 13.01
C ASN A 8 -14.26 -7.44 14.13
N LEU A 9 -14.34 -6.38 14.95
CA LEU A 9 -13.47 -6.11 16.10
C LEU A 9 -14.28 -5.50 17.27
N PHE A 10 -14.14 -6.00 18.50
CA PHE A 10 -14.99 -5.59 19.65
C PHE A 10 -14.27 -4.63 20.61
N HIS A 11 -14.88 -3.44 20.84
CA HIS A 11 -14.53 -2.35 21.78
C HIS A 11 -15.60 -1.21 21.65
N PHE A 12 -16.17 -0.54 22.67
CA PHE A 12 -16.19 -0.70 24.15
C PHE A 12 -17.37 0.06 24.82
N LEU A 13 -17.93 -0.45 25.93
CA LEU A 13 -18.46 0.32 27.07
C LEU A 13 -18.35 -0.57 28.33
N ALA A 14 -18.03 0.02 29.49
CA ALA A 14 -17.93 -0.70 30.75
C ALA A 14 -19.28 -0.74 31.49
N GLU A 15 -20.24 -1.50 30.96
CA GLU A 15 -21.37 -1.97 31.76
C GLU A 15 -21.03 -3.30 32.43
N SER A 16 -21.77 -3.65 33.49
CA SER A 16 -21.48 -4.74 34.44
C SER A 16 -21.55 -6.17 33.88
N SER A 17 -21.51 -6.32 32.56
CA SER A 17 -21.73 -7.56 31.81
C SER A 17 -20.85 -7.75 30.55
N GLY A 18 -19.78 -6.95 30.36
CA GLY A 18 -18.71 -7.22 29.37
C GLY A 18 -18.56 -6.19 28.24
N TRP A 19 -17.74 -6.53 27.23
CA TRP A 19 -17.33 -5.63 26.15
C TRP A 19 -18.11 -5.85 24.84
N ILE A 20 -18.53 -4.77 24.16
CA ILE A 20 -19.33 -4.78 22.92
C ILE A 20 -18.57 -4.05 21.79
N SER A 21 -18.83 -4.41 20.52
CA SER A 21 -18.34 -3.69 19.33
C SER A 21 -19.32 -2.60 18.88
N GLU A 22 -18.82 -1.41 18.55
CA GLU A 22 -19.55 -0.45 17.71
C GLU A 22 -19.09 -0.45 16.23
N VAL A 23 -18.06 -1.22 15.86
CA VAL A 23 -17.35 -1.09 14.58
C VAL A 23 -17.07 -2.43 13.91
N ASP A 24 -17.76 -2.67 12.79
CA ASP A 24 -17.55 -3.84 11.94
C ASP A 24 -16.28 -3.79 11.09
N ILE A 25 -15.67 -2.61 10.87
CA ILE A 25 -14.48 -2.45 10.01
C ILE A 25 -13.48 -1.47 10.64
N VAL A 26 -12.34 -1.98 11.09
CA VAL A 26 -11.21 -1.15 11.56
C VAL A 26 -10.21 -0.98 10.43
N VAL A 27 -9.81 0.26 10.16
CA VAL A 27 -8.81 0.67 9.17
C VAL A 27 -7.60 1.24 9.91
N CYS A 28 -6.44 0.61 9.81
CA CYS A 28 -5.25 1.02 10.58
C CYS A 28 -3.92 0.66 9.88
N THR A 29 -2.83 1.32 10.29
CA THR A 29 -1.46 0.93 9.94
C THR A 29 -0.97 -0.18 10.87
N ALA A 30 -0.02 -1.01 10.41
CA ALA A 30 0.49 -2.16 11.16
C ALA A 30 0.96 -1.82 12.59
N GLY A 31 1.75 -0.74 12.76
CA GLY A 31 2.20 -0.29 14.08
C GLY A 31 1.04 0.11 15.00
N ARG A 32 0.02 0.79 14.47
CA ARG A 32 -1.15 1.21 15.25
C ARG A 32 -2.03 0.02 15.65
N LEU A 33 -2.10 -1.02 14.82
CA LEU A 33 -2.77 -2.28 15.17
C LEU A 33 -2.11 -2.97 16.36
N VAL A 34 -0.77 -3.05 16.38
CA VAL A 34 -0.01 -3.66 17.50
C VAL A 34 -0.21 -2.86 18.79
N GLU A 35 -0.18 -1.54 18.72
CA GLU A 35 -0.45 -0.66 19.86
C GLU A 35 -1.85 -0.91 20.45
N HIS A 36 -2.87 -1.09 19.59
CA HIS A 36 -4.22 -1.45 20.05
C HIS A 36 -4.28 -2.86 20.64
N LEU A 37 -3.59 -3.85 20.07
CA LEU A 37 -3.51 -5.22 20.63
C LEU A 37 -2.84 -5.30 22.00
N GLN A 38 -1.92 -4.39 22.31
CA GLN A 38 -1.13 -4.41 23.56
C GLN A 38 -1.68 -3.47 24.63
N ASN A 39 -2.10 -2.25 24.26
CA ASN A 39 -2.39 -1.17 25.20
C ASN A 39 -3.87 -0.80 25.30
N THR A 40 -4.73 -1.30 24.40
CA THR A 40 -6.18 -1.11 24.50
C THR A 40 -6.78 -2.32 25.19
N GLU A 41 -7.25 -2.14 26.44
CA GLU A 41 -7.92 -3.21 27.17
C GLU A 41 -9.09 -3.79 26.36
N GLY A 42 -9.31 -5.11 26.44
CA GLY A 42 -10.43 -5.81 25.81
C GLY A 42 -10.56 -5.71 24.27
N PHE A 43 -9.67 -5.01 23.57
CA PHE A 43 -9.57 -5.04 22.11
C PHE A 43 -9.11 -6.44 21.67
N SER A 44 -9.95 -7.15 20.91
CA SER A 44 -9.68 -8.55 20.54
C SER A 44 -10.06 -8.89 19.10
N LEU A 45 -9.11 -9.51 18.40
CA LEU A 45 -9.29 -10.10 17.07
C LEU A 45 -10.09 -11.41 17.08
N ARG A 46 -10.68 -11.82 18.22
CA ARG A 46 -11.47 -13.06 18.35
C ARG A 46 -12.61 -13.19 17.32
N HIS A 47 -13.09 -12.10 16.73
CA HIS A 47 -14.15 -12.09 15.71
C HIS A 47 -13.67 -11.81 14.27
N LEU A 48 -12.35 -11.63 14.07
CA LEU A 48 -11.73 -11.36 12.78
C LEU A 48 -12.11 -12.44 11.76
N LYS A 49 -12.84 -12.07 10.70
CA LYS A 49 -13.16 -12.96 9.57
C LYS A 49 -12.26 -12.74 8.36
N PHE A 50 -11.90 -11.48 8.10
CA PHE A 50 -11.08 -11.08 6.97
C PHE A 50 -9.97 -10.15 7.44
N LEU A 51 -8.74 -10.47 7.03
CA LEU A 51 -7.58 -9.61 7.18
C LEU A 51 -7.16 -9.16 5.78
N VAL A 52 -7.43 -7.90 5.44
CA VAL A 52 -6.98 -7.31 4.18
C VAL A 52 -5.69 -6.54 4.42
N ILE A 53 -4.71 -6.77 3.54
CA ILE A 53 -3.37 -6.19 3.62
C ILE A 53 -3.10 -5.48 2.29
N ASP A 54 -3.09 -4.16 2.32
CA ASP A 54 -2.87 -3.28 1.16
C ASP A 54 -1.45 -2.68 1.19
N GLU A 55 -0.88 -2.40 0.02
CA GLU A 55 0.56 -2.11 -0.17
C GLU A 55 1.48 -3.18 0.48
N ALA A 56 1.16 -4.47 0.31
CA ALA A 56 1.80 -5.57 1.05
C ALA A 56 3.33 -5.67 0.86
N ASP A 57 3.84 -5.29 -0.31
CA ASP A 57 5.27 -5.15 -0.63
C ASP A 57 5.96 -4.11 0.28
N ARG A 58 5.31 -2.99 0.56
CA ARG A 58 5.85 -1.95 1.47
C ARG A 58 5.82 -2.38 2.93
N ILE A 59 4.91 -3.29 3.29
CA ILE A 59 4.89 -3.88 4.63
C ILE A 59 6.01 -4.90 4.77
N MET A 60 6.35 -5.60 3.69
CA MET A 60 7.45 -6.57 3.60
C MET A 60 8.79 -5.96 4.03
N ASP A 61 9.13 -4.78 3.49
CA ASP A 61 10.31 -3.99 3.88
C ASP A 61 10.30 -3.61 5.38
N ASN A 62 9.11 -3.56 5.99
CA ASN A 62 8.88 -3.18 7.38
C ASN A 62 8.55 -4.38 8.30
N ILE A 63 8.72 -5.63 7.85
CA ILE A 63 8.49 -6.85 8.66
C ILE A 63 9.38 -6.89 9.92
N GLN A 64 10.49 -6.14 9.95
CA GLN A 64 11.36 -5.93 11.11
C GLN A 64 10.64 -5.50 12.41
N ASN A 65 9.38 -5.08 12.36
CA ASN A 65 8.59 -4.68 13.53
C ASN A 65 7.79 -5.83 14.19
N ASP A 66 7.97 -7.09 13.76
CA ASP A 66 7.32 -8.30 14.31
C ASP A 66 5.77 -8.24 14.46
N TRP A 67 5.13 -7.27 13.80
CA TRP A 67 3.71 -6.99 13.95
C TRP A 67 2.83 -8.19 13.59
N LEU A 68 3.27 -8.95 12.57
CA LEU A 68 2.62 -10.17 12.12
C LEU A 68 2.72 -11.28 13.18
N TYR A 69 3.87 -11.43 13.85
CA TYR A 69 4.03 -12.37 14.95
C TYR A 69 3.12 -12.02 16.13
N HIS A 70 3.05 -10.74 16.51
CA HIS A 70 2.13 -10.28 17.55
C HIS A 70 0.66 -10.57 17.17
N MET A 71 0.26 -10.23 15.94
CA MET A 71 -1.10 -10.49 15.44
C MET A 71 -1.44 -11.99 15.41
N ASP A 72 -0.62 -12.82 14.79
CA ASP A 72 -0.83 -14.28 14.72
C ASP A 72 -0.82 -14.91 16.12
N ARG A 73 -0.01 -14.39 17.07
CA ARG A 73 -0.03 -14.78 18.48
C ARG A 73 -1.38 -14.46 19.15
N HIS A 74 -1.93 -13.25 18.98
CA HIS A 74 -3.25 -12.92 19.55
C HIS A 74 -4.36 -13.77 18.91
N ILE A 75 -4.33 -14.00 17.59
CA ILE A 75 -5.29 -14.88 16.90
C ILE A 75 -5.22 -16.32 17.43
N ARG A 76 -4.01 -16.87 17.62
CA ARG A 76 -3.79 -18.26 18.08
C ARG A 76 -4.04 -18.45 19.58
N LEU A 77 -3.66 -17.49 20.42
CA LEU A 77 -3.90 -17.57 21.86
C LEU A 77 -5.40 -17.57 22.17
N GLU A 78 -6.18 -16.67 21.56
CA GLU A 78 -7.64 -16.66 21.69
C GLU A 78 -8.29 -17.97 21.23
N HIS A 79 -7.77 -18.58 20.15
CA HIS A 79 -8.25 -19.88 19.68
C HIS A 79 -7.91 -21.01 20.69
N ASN A 80 -6.69 -21.04 21.24
CA ASN A 80 -6.24 -22.06 22.19
C ASN A 80 -6.85 -21.93 23.60
N LEU A 81 -7.19 -20.70 24.03
CA LEU A 81 -7.91 -20.44 25.28
C LEU A 81 -9.35 -20.96 25.24
N VAL A 82 -9.97 -21.01 24.05
CA VAL A 82 -11.26 -21.70 23.84
C VAL A 82 -11.09 -23.22 23.78
N THR A 83 -9.93 -23.74 23.35
CA THR A 83 -9.68 -25.17 23.13
C THR A 83 -8.59 -25.77 24.05
N SER A 84 -8.62 -25.46 25.36
CA SER A 84 -7.67 -26.02 26.34
C SER A 84 -7.83 -27.52 26.60
N LYS A 85 -8.81 -28.16 25.95
CA LYS A 85 -8.86 -29.60 25.67
C LYS A 85 -9.00 -29.75 24.17
N VAL A 86 -8.31 -30.75 23.58
CA VAL A 86 -8.55 -31.16 22.19
C VAL A 86 -10.06 -31.36 22.01
N PRO A 87 -10.74 -30.61 21.12
CA PRO A 87 -12.18 -30.77 20.96
C PRO A 87 -12.48 -32.21 20.54
N PRO A 88 -13.42 -32.92 21.19
CA PRO A 88 -13.86 -34.20 20.67
C PRO A 88 -14.37 -33.99 19.23
N LEU A 89 -14.11 -34.95 18.33
CA LEU A 89 -14.53 -34.89 16.92
C LEU A 89 -16.04 -35.13 16.76
N ASN A 90 -16.82 -34.32 17.45
CA ASN A 90 -18.28 -34.31 17.43
C ASN A 90 -18.75 -33.27 16.41
N TRP A 91 -19.89 -33.53 15.76
CA TRP A 91 -20.49 -32.62 14.78
C TRP A 91 -20.60 -31.17 15.29
N ASN A 92 -21.02 -30.99 16.54
CA ASN A 92 -21.15 -29.67 17.17
C ASN A 92 -19.78 -28.95 17.35
N SER A 93 -18.71 -29.70 17.62
CA SER A 93 -17.35 -29.14 17.75
C SER A 93 -16.77 -28.71 16.41
N ILE A 94 -17.24 -29.29 15.31
CA ILE A 94 -16.89 -28.92 13.94
C ILE A 94 -17.73 -27.71 13.48
N SER A 95 -19.01 -27.61 13.88
CA SER A 95 -19.85 -26.44 13.58
C SER A 95 -19.48 -25.19 14.38
N ASP A 96 -19.02 -25.35 15.63
CA ASP A 96 -18.54 -24.25 16.48
C ASP A 96 -17.05 -23.92 16.24
N GLN A 97 -16.36 -24.66 15.36
CA GLN A 97 -14.96 -24.41 15.05
C GLN A 97 -14.82 -23.10 14.27
N LYS A 98 -14.39 -22.04 14.96
CA LYS A 98 -14.30 -20.70 14.40
C LYS A 98 -13.27 -20.69 13.26
N SER A 99 -13.72 -20.39 12.04
CA SER A 99 -12.87 -20.36 10.86
C SER A 99 -11.67 -19.44 11.06
N LEU A 100 -10.47 -19.90 10.71
CA LEU A 100 -9.28 -19.05 10.59
C LEU A 100 -9.58 -17.86 9.68
N PRO A 101 -9.04 -16.66 9.98
CA PRO A 101 -9.34 -15.47 9.20
C PRO A 101 -8.79 -15.58 7.78
N GLN A 102 -9.62 -15.23 6.79
CA GLN A 102 -9.19 -15.19 5.40
C GLN A 102 -8.23 -14.01 5.20
N LYS A 103 -6.95 -14.32 4.96
CA LYS A 103 -5.90 -13.35 4.62
C LYS A 103 -6.01 -12.99 3.13
N LEU A 104 -6.12 -11.70 2.82
CA LEU A 104 -6.15 -11.15 1.46
C LEU A 104 -5.02 -10.15 1.30
N LEU A 105 -4.09 -10.42 0.39
CA LEU A 105 -2.92 -9.57 0.13
C LEU A 105 -3.10 -8.86 -1.21
N PHE A 106 -2.97 -7.54 -1.18
CA PHE A 106 -2.99 -6.67 -2.35
C PHE A 106 -1.68 -5.89 -2.41
N SER A 107 -1.06 -5.91 -3.59
CA SER A 107 0.11 -5.12 -3.91
C SER A 107 0.19 -4.98 -5.44
N ALA A 108 0.59 -3.81 -5.91
CA ALA A 108 0.79 -3.54 -7.34
C ALA A 108 2.14 -4.06 -7.86
N THR A 109 3.09 -4.30 -6.95
CA THR A 109 4.52 -4.54 -7.22
C THR A 109 5.05 -5.72 -6.40
N LEU A 110 4.17 -6.70 -6.11
CA LEU A 110 4.53 -7.85 -5.27
C LEU A 110 5.67 -8.64 -5.91
N SER A 111 6.81 -8.66 -5.23
CA SER A 111 7.93 -9.46 -5.67
C SER A 111 7.57 -10.94 -5.58
N PRO A 112 7.88 -11.77 -6.59
CA PRO A 112 7.50 -13.19 -6.64
C PRO A 112 8.34 -14.07 -5.69
N ASP A 113 9.05 -13.47 -4.73
CA ASP A 113 10.04 -14.13 -3.88
C ASP A 113 9.29 -15.06 -2.89
N PRO A 114 9.39 -16.40 -3.04
CA PRO A 114 8.47 -17.34 -2.39
C PRO A 114 8.67 -17.41 -0.87
N GLU A 115 9.90 -17.19 -0.40
CA GLU A 115 10.24 -17.13 1.03
C GLU A 115 9.48 -16.00 1.74
N LEU A 116 9.28 -14.87 1.06
CA LEU A 116 8.54 -13.73 1.62
C LEU A 116 7.03 -14.00 1.63
N LEU A 117 6.52 -14.79 0.69
CA LEU A 117 5.13 -15.27 0.69
C LEU A 117 4.87 -16.30 1.81
N GLU A 118 5.84 -17.15 2.13
CA GLU A 118 5.75 -18.14 3.20
C GLU A 118 5.59 -17.47 4.57
N GLN A 119 6.33 -16.38 4.84
CA GLN A 119 6.25 -15.62 6.09
C GLN A 119 4.84 -15.13 6.45
N TRP A 120 3.96 -14.90 5.46
CA TRP A 120 2.58 -14.49 5.70
C TRP A 120 1.68 -15.58 6.29
N GLY A 121 2.11 -16.84 6.25
CA GLY A 121 1.36 -17.99 6.78
C GLY A 121 -0.01 -18.14 6.12
N LEU A 122 -0.03 -18.16 4.78
CA LEU A 122 -1.24 -18.22 3.96
C LEU A 122 -1.75 -19.66 3.83
N TYR A 123 -3.04 -19.87 4.04
CA TYR A 123 -3.68 -21.16 3.78
C TYR A 123 -4.21 -21.21 2.34
N GLN A 124 -3.64 -22.10 1.52
CA GLN A 124 -4.02 -22.31 0.11
C GLN A 124 -4.21 -21.01 -0.70
N PRO A 125 -3.21 -20.12 -0.79
CA PRO A 125 -3.32 -18.86 -1.52
C PRO A 125 -3.60 -19.09 -3.00
N LYS A 126 -4.49 -18.27 -3.58
CA LYS A 126 -4.72 -18.17 -5.02
C LYS A 126 -4.17 -16.83 -5.51
N LEU A 127 -3.18 -16.88 -6.39
CA LEU A 127 -2.62 -15.69 -7.02
C LEU A 127 -3.53 -15.22 -8.15
N PHE A 128 -3.87 -13.93 -8.15
CA PHE A 128 -4.51 -13.25 -9.27
C PHE A 128 -3.55 -12.17 -9.76
N SER A 129 -3.14 -12.25 -11.02
CA SER A 129 -2.28 -11.25 -11.66
C SER A 129 -3.02 -10.59 -12.82
N ALA A 130 -2.86 -9.28 -12.95
CA ALA A 130 -3.35 -8.50 -14.09
C ALA A 130 -2.25 -8.26 -15.15
N ALA A 131 -1.02 -8.70 -14.90
CA ALA A 131 0.04 -8.63 -15.89
C ALA A 131 -0.27 -9.59 -17.06
N PRO A 132 -0.02 -9.20 -18.33
CA PRO A 132 -0.15 -10.12 -19.44
C PRO A 132 0.81 -11.30 -19.24
N ILE A 133 0.28 -12.51 -19.31
CA ILE A 133 1.08 -13.72 -19.36
C ILE A 133 1.75 -13.73 -20.74
N SER A 134 2.98 -13.25 -20.82
CA SER A 134 3.81 -13.49 -22.01
C SER A 134 4.20 -14.97 -21.99
N ASP A 135 3.72 -15.73 -22.99
CA ASP A 135 3.92 -17.18 -23.13
C ASP A 135 5.38 -17.56 -23.43
N PHE A 136 6.27 -17.33 -22.48
CA PHE A 136 7.62 -17.87 -22.47
C PHE A 136 7.72 -18.97 -21.42
N GLU A 137 7.87 -20.19 -21.91
CA GLU A 137 8.02 -21.44 -21.14
C GLU A 137 9.36 -21.48 -20.37
N GLY A 138 9.54 -20.58 -19.42
CA GLY A 138 10.66 -20.52 -18.50
C GLY A 138 10.17 -20.45 -17.07
N GLU A 139 10.39 -21.51 -16.30
CA GLU A 139 10.05 -21.57 -14.88
C GLU A 139 10.69 -20.38 -14.12
N HIS A 140 9.90 -19.75 -13.23
CA HIS A 140 10.35 -18.84 -12.18
C HIS A 140 10.96 -17.47 -12.55
N LEU A 141 10.59 -16.84 -13.68
CA LEU A 141 10.89 -15.41 -13.90
C LEU A 141 9.65 -14.57 -14.29
N ILE A 142 8.76 -14.37 -13.33
CA ILE A 142 7.84 -13.21 -13.33
C ILE A 142 8.73 -11.96 -13.26
N LYS A 143 8.93 -11.29 -14.41
CA LYS A 143 9.81 -10.11 -14.52
C LYS A 143 9.43 -9.05 -13.49
N LYS A 144 10.32 -8.83 -12.51
CA LYS A 144 10.13 -7.99 -11.32
C LYS A 144 9.70 -6.55 -11.66
N TYR A 145 10.12 -6.06 -12.83
CA TYR A 145 9.59 -4.86 -13.49
C TYR A 145 9.53 -5.11 -15.00
N THR A 146 8.34 -5.14 -15.59
CA THR A 146 8.18 -5.06 -17.04
C THR A 146 7.77 -3.63 -17.38
N THR A 147 8.74 -2.78 -17.72
CA THR A 147 8.43 -1.61 -18.54
C THR A 147 7.98 -2.11 -19.92
N PRO A 148 6.97 -1.50 -20.56
CA PRO A 148 6.49 -1.97 -21.86
C PRO A 148 7.58 -1.77 -22.91
N ASP A 149 7.67 -2.68 -23.89
CA ASP A 149 8.75 -2.67 -24.90
C ASP A 149 8.76 -1.40 -25.79
N GLU A 150 7.68 -0.62 -25.77
CA GLU A 150 7.56 0.69 -26.44
C GLU A 150 8.14 1.87 -25.62
N LEU A 151 8.54 1.66 -24.36
CA LEU A 151 9.10 2.70 -23.50
C LEU A 151 10.56 2.99 -23.83
N ILE A 152 10.84 4.18 -24.35
CA ILE A 152 12.20 4.63 -24.62
C ILE A 152 12.76 5.32 -23.36
N GLU A 153 13.71 4.66 -22.70
CA GLU A 153 14.43 5.21 -21.53
C GLU A 153 15.71 5.95 -21.97
N GLN A 154 15.95 7.14 -21.43
CA GLN A 154 17.13 7.97 -21.70
C GLN A 154 17.65 8.59 -20.40
N PHE A 155 18.98 8.72 -20.27
CA PHE A 155 19.61 9.34 -19.11
C PHE A 155 20.65 10.39 -19.53
N VAL A 156 20.86 11.38 -18.66
CA VAL A 156 21.85 12.46 -18.85
C VAL A 156 22.67 12.60 -17.57
N THR A 157 24.00 12.42 -17.68
CA THR A 157 24.94 12.65 -16.58
C THR A 157 25.21 14.15 -16.44
N CYS A 158 24.91 14.73 -15.28
CA CYS A 158 25.04 16.16 -15.02
C CYS A 158 25.24 16.48 -13.53
N SER A 159 25.83 17.64 -13.25
CA SER A 159 26.01 18.14 -11.88
C SER A 159 24.65 18.54 -11.27
N ALA A 160 24.53 18.47 -9.94
CA ALA A 160 23.26 18.75 -9.27
C ALA A 160 22.71 20.16 -9.55
N GLU A 161 23.60 21.14 -9.75
CA GLU A 161 23.29 22.54 -10.04
C GLU A 161 22.80 22.76 -11.48
N GLU A 162 23.21 21.91 -12.42
CA GLU A 162 22.90 22.02 -13.85
C GLU A 162 21.56 21.36 -14.20
N LYS A 163 21.07 20.45 -13.35
CA LYS A 163 19.81 19.70 -13.55
C LYS A 163 18.61 20.58 -13.96
N PRO A 164 18.32 21.73 -13.30
CA PRO A 164 17.18 22.57 -13.69
C PRO A 164 17.37 23.22 -15.07
N LEU A 165 18.60 23.61 -15.41
CA LEU A 165 18.95 24.23 -16.70
C LEU A 165 18.81 23.22 -17.84
N ILE A 166 19.30 22.00 -17.64
CA ILE A 166 19.19 20.90 -18.62
C ILE A 166 17.73 20.50 -18.81
N LEU A 167 16.94 20.40 -17.73
CA LEU A 167 15.50 20.13 -17.80
C LEU A 167 14.78 21.23 -18.62
N PHE A 168 15.06 22.51 -18.33
CA PHE A 168 14.47 23.62 -19.07
C PHE A 168 14.87 23.60 -20.56
N HIS A 169 16.14 23.29 -20.86
CA HIS A 169 16.61 23.14 -22.24
C HIS A 169 15.84 22.04 -22.99
N LEU A 170 15.72 20.85 -22.39
CA LEU A 170 14.98 19.72 -22.97
C LEU A 170 13.49 20.06 -23.20
N LEU A 171 12.84 20.71 -22.24
CA LEU A 171 11.44 21.16 -22.35
C LEU A 171 11.24 22.13 -23.52
N VAL A 172 12.15 23.10 -23.68
CA VAL A 172 12.08 24.12 -24.75
C VAL A 172 12.46 23.57 -26.12
N GLU A 173 13.49 22.72 -26.20
CA GLU A 173 13.98 22.13 -27.45
C GLU A 173 12.98 21.11 -28.02
N LYS A 174 12.48 20.20 -27.18
CA LYS A 174 11.57 19.12 -27.61
C LYS A 174 10.10 19.53 -27.66
N LYS A 175 9.72 20.66 -27.05
CA LYS A 175 8.33 21.18 -26.98
C LYS A 175 7.33 20.12 -26.53
N TRP A 176 7.62 19.45 -25.42
CA TRP A 176 6.73 18.43 -24.88
C TRP A 176 5.52 19.05 -24.20
N ASP A 177 4.32 18.67 -24.64
CA ASP A 177 3.05 19.22 -24.13
C ASP A 177 2.55 18.57 -22.83
N LYS A 178 3.06 17.38 -22.47
CA LYS A 178 2.66 16.63 -21.27
C LYS A 178 3.86 15.91 -20.67
N VAL A 179 4.53 16.57 -19.73
CA VAL A 179 5.68 16.03 -19.01
C VAL A 179 5.30 15.83 -17.55
N LEU A 180 5.77 14.75 -16.92
CA LEU A 180 5.69 14.57 -15.48
C LEU A 180 7.11 14.61 -14.92
N CYS A 181 7.42 15.65 -14.13
CA CYS A 181 8.72 15.79 -13.49
C CYS A 181 8.67 15.26 -12.05
N PHE A 182 9.38 14.16 -11.78
CA PHE A 182 9.48 13.60 -10.43
C PHE A 182 10.69 14.18 -9.69
N THR A 183 10.46 14.67 -8.48
CA THR A 183 11.50 15.13 -7.56
C THR A 183 11.47 14.33 -6.25
N ASN A 184 12.57 14.32 -5.51
CA ASN A 184 12.70 13.59 -4.25
C ASN A 184 11.89 14.18 -3.06
N SER A 185 11.37 15.41 -3.14
CA SER A 185 10.64 16.04 -2.04
C SER A 185 9.66 17.10 -2.53
N ALA A 186 8.60 17.37 -1.77
CA ALA A 186 7.66 18.45 -2.09
C ALA A 186 8.37 19.82 -2.15
N GLN A 187 9.36 20.07 -1.28
CA GLN A 187 10.10 21.34 -1.28
C GLN A 187 10.96 21.53 -2.55
N SER A 188 11.53 20.46 -3.10
CA SER A 188 12.25 20.52 -4.38
C SER A 188 11.30 20.66 -5.57
N ALA A 189 10.13 20.02 -5.55
CA ALA A 189 9.06 20.26 -6.54
C ALA A 189 8.60 21.73 -6.56
N HIS A 190 8.30 22.30 -5.38
CA HIS A 190 7.86 23.69 -5.25
C HIS A 190 8.90 24.67 -5.80
N ARG A 191 10.17 24.53 -5.36
CA ARG A 191 11.29 25.37 -5.84
C ARG A 191 11.48 25.27 -7.35
N LEU A 192 11.36 24.07 -7.92
CA LEU A 192 11.48 23.84 -9.35
C LEU A 192 10.32 24.47 -10.12
N THR A 193 9.09 24.36 -9.61
CA THR A 193 7.88 24.96 -10.21
C THR A 193 7.97 26.48 -10.27
N VAL A 194 8.41 27.14 -9.20
CA VAL A 194 8.60 28.61 -9.18
C VAL A 194 9.67 29.02 -10.20
N LEU A 195 10.81 28.33 -10.22
CA LEU A 195 11.94 28.62 -11.11
C LEU A 195 11.59 28.39 -12.59
N LEU A 196 10.88 27.31 -12.92
CA LEU A 196 10.43 27.02 -14.29
C LEU A 196 9.35 28.00 -14.76
N ASN A 197 8.43 28.43 -13.89
CA ASN A 197 7.45 29.46 -14.25
C ASN A 197 8.13 30.83 -14.47
N GLU A 198 9.18 31.17 -13.72
CA GLU A 198 9.95 32.40 -13.94
C GLU A 198 10.75 32.39 -15.26
N TRP A 199 11.35 31.26 -15.64
CA TRP A 199 12.05 31.12 -16.93
C TRP A 199 11.10 30.90 -18.12
N GLY A 200 9.91 30.34 -17.86
CA GLY A 200 8.97 29.84 -18.87
C GLY A 200 7.77 30.72 -19.16
N LYS A 201 7.71 31.96 -18.64
CA LYS A 201 6.51 32.84 -18.57
C LYS A 201 5.58 32.90 -19.78
N GLU A 202 6.09 32.73 -21.01
CA GLU A 202 5.29 32.75 -22.24
C GLU A 202 5.16 31.39 -22.95
N LYS A 203 5.91 30.37 -22.53
CA LYS A 203 6.10 29.11 -23.29
C LYS A 203 5.73 27.84 -22.54
N LEU A 204 5.74 27.85 -21.20
CA LEU A 204 5.50 26.68 -20.37
C LEU A 204 4.59 27.06 -19.20
N LYS A 205 3.49 26.33 -19.02
CA LYS A 205 2.71 26.37 -17.78
C LYS A 205 3.09 25.17 -16.91
N VAL A 206 3.70 25.44 -15.77
CA VAL A 206 4.18 24.41 -14.84
C VAL A 206 3.37 24.45 -13.54
N VAL A 207 2.87 23.30 -13.07
CA VAL A 207 2.07 23.22 -11.83
C VAL A 207 2.61 22.16 -10.88
N GLU A 208 2.76 22.53 -9.61
CA GLU A 208 3.15 21.60 -8.56
C GLU A 208 2.01 20.63 -8.22
N LEU A 209 2.34 19.35 -8.06
CA LEU A 209 1.45 18.37 -7.43
C LEU A 209 2.13 17.73 -6.23
N SER A 210 1.69 18.12 -5.03
CA SER A 210 2.23 17.65 -3.75
C SER A 210 1.14 17.24 -2.77
N SER A 211 1.53 16.59 -1.68
CA SER A 211 0.64 16.17 -0.59
C SER A 211 0.08 17.31 0.26
N ALA A 212 0.60 18.53 0.09
CA ALA A 212 0.10 19.74 0.77
C ALA A 212 -1.14 20.34 0.09
N LEU A 213 -1.42 19.97 -1.16
CA LEU A 213 -2.59 20.44 -1.91
C LEU A 213 -3.84 19.62 -1.54
N ASP A 214 -4.94 20.32 -1.29
CA ASP A 214 -6.23 19.67 -1.06
C ASP A 214 -6.65 18.79 -2.26
N ARG A 215 -7.40 17.72 -1.96
CA ARG A 215 -7.89 16.75 -2.93
C ARG A 215 -8.63 17.40 -4.10
N THR A 216 -9.48 18.41 -3.84
CA THR A 216 -10.24 19.09 -4.90
C THR A 216 -9.31 19.84 -5.87
N SER A 217 -8.31 20.54 -5.33
CA SER A 217 -7.27 21.22 -6.11
C SER A 217 -6.46 20.24 -6.96
N ARG A 218 -6.01 19.11 -6.40
CA ARG A 218 -5.29 18.08 -7.17
C ARG A 218 -6.13 17.52 -8.32
N GLU A 219 -7.40 17.20 -8.08
CA GLU A 219 -8.32 16.72 -9.12
C GLU A 219 -8.53 17.77 -10.23
N SER A 220 -8.54 19.06 -9.89
CA SER A 220 -8.58 20.14 -10.88
C SER A 220 -7.29 20.23 -11.71
N VAL A 221 -6.11 20.06 -11.09
CA VAL A 221 -4.82 20.06 -11.79
C VAL A 221 -4.72 18.88 -12.74
N PHE A 222 -5.14 17.67 -12.32
CA PHE A 222 -5.18 16.51 -13.22
C PHE A 222 -6.12 16.71 -14.42
N LYS A 223 -7.29 17.36 -14.23
CA LYS A 223 -8.18 17.70 -15.35
C LYS A 223 -7.50 18.66 -16.34
N LYS A 224 -6.87 19.73 -15.83
CA LYS A 224 -6.13 20.71 -16.65
C LYS A 224 -4.96 20.10 -17.41
N PHE A 225 -4.18 19.22 -16.76
CA PHE A 225 -3.10 18.47 -17.39
C PHE A 225 -3.63 17.51 -18.47
N THR A 226 -4.75 16.83 -18.21
CA THR A 226 -5.42 15.98 -19.21
C THR A 226 -5.87 16.79 -20.44
N GLN A 227 -6.39 18.01 -20.20
CA GLN A 227 -6.82 18.98 -21.20
C GLN A 227 -5.67 19.74 -21.90
N SER A 228 -4.40 19.46 -21.56
CA SER A 228 -3.22 20.18 -22.05
C SER A 228 -3.20 21.68 -21.72
N GLU A 229 -3.93 22.12 -20.68
CA GLU A 229 -3.83 23.50 -20.16
C GLU A 229 -2.54 23.73 -19.35
N VAL A 230 -1.89 22.65 -18.91
CA VAL A 230 -0.64 22.60 -18.13
C VAL A 230 0.31 21.66 -18.88
N ASN A 231 1.56 22.08 -19.03
CA ASN A 231 2.56 21.35 -19.82
C ASN A 231 3.43 20.40 -18.98
N VAL A 232 3.69 20.79 -17.72
CA VAL A 232 4.63 20.12 -16.79
C VAL A 232 4.08 20.13 -15.36
#